data_AF-A0AAU7CGJ9-F1
#
_entry.id   AF-A0AAU7CGJ9-F1
#
_cell.length_a   1.000
_cell.length_b   1.000
_cell.length_c   1.000
_cell.angle_alpha   90.00
_cell.angle_beta   90.00
_cell.angle_gamma   90.00
#
_symmetry.space_group_name_H-M   'P 1'
#
loop_
_entity.id
_entity.type
_entity.pdbx_description
1 polymer ?
#
loop_
_entity_poly.entity_id
_entity_poly.type
_entity_poly.pdbx_seq_one_letter_code
_entity_poly.pdbx_strand_id
1 'polypeptide(L)'
;MRMTSSLIFALLTLIVSAGFTGCGNHAVEFDKDAEHNPESLAQEFLFRYKALPDRASTKQKAQIAAREKAEAAVPDAVDQTKSERGATTKKVTVPTLDGLLTETEGRVAGVPGMSRTEAGSKVVEILAKEPAITPDDLQLIRERLAQ
;
A
#
# COMPACT_ATOMS: atom_id res chain seq x y z
N MET A 1 -2.64 -3.08 66.57
CA MET A 1 -2.86 -4.48 66.12
C MET A 1 -4.33 -4.53 65.67
N ARG A 2 -4.62 -4.56 64.36
CA ARG A 2 -5.00 -5.76 63.56
C ARG A 2 -6.04 -6.63 64.29
N MET A 3 -7.17 -7.07 63.75
CA MET A 3 -7.81 -7.10 62.43
C MET A 3 -9.28 -7.46 62.74
N THR A 4 -10.27 -6.79 62.16
CA THR A 4 -11.66 -7.30 62.17
C THR A 4 -12.09 -7.61 60.74
N SER A 5 -12.15 -8.92 60.52
CA SER A 5 -12.79 -9.74 59.50
C SER A 5 -13.52 -9.05 58.33
N SER A 6 -12.98 -9.35 57.15
CA SER A 6 -13.63 -9.46 55.85
C SER A 6 -14.99 -10.16 55.90
N LEU A 7 -16.03 -9.57 55.30
CA LEU A 7 -17.21 -10.32 54.83
C LEU A 7 -18.08 -9.47 53.89
N ILE A 8 -17.50 -8.87 52.83
CA ILE A 8 -18.29 -8.32 51.71
C ILE A 8 -17.49 -8.51 50.42
N PHE A 9 -17.33 -9.74 49.94
CA PHE A 9 -16.89 -10.01 48.55
C PHE A 9 -17.41 -11.38 48.13
N ALA A 10 -18.73 -11.47 47.95
CA ALA A 10 -19.35 -12.68 47.43
C ALA A 10 -20.64 -12.33 46.70
N LEU A 11 -20.60 -11.45 45.69
CA LEU A 11 -21.69 -11.33 44.73
C LEU A 11 -21.34 -10.49 43.48
N LEU A 12 -20.36 -10.87 42.65
CA LEU A 12 -20.27 -10.33 41.27
C LEU A 12 -19.28 -11.08 40.35
N THR A 13 -19.29 -12.42 40.39
CA THR A 13 -18.55 -13.26 39.43
C THR A 13 -19.46 -14.36 38.88
N LEU A 14 -20.40 -13.93 38.06
CA LEU A 14 -21.24 -14.70 37.12
C LEU A 14 -21.73 -13.60 36.16
N ILE A 15 -21.21 -13.43 34.94
CA ILE A 15 -21.31 -14.37 33.82
C ILE A 15 -20.15 -14.02 32.86
N VAL A 16 -19.12 -14.87 32.83
CA VAL A 16 -18.26 -15.05 31.67
C VAL A 16 -18.99 -16.03 30.76
N SER A 17 -18.95 -15.79 29.44
CA SER A 17 -19.49 -16.62 28.34
C SER A 17 -20.94 -16.39 27.91
N ALA A 18 -21.16 -15.31 27.16
CA ALA A 18 -22.12 -15.30 26.05
C ALA A 18 -21.79 -14.14 25.09
N GLY A 19 -21.04 -14.43 24.02
CA GLY A 19 -20.71 -13.41 23.03
C GLY A 19 -19.65 -13.80 22.01
N PHE A 20 -19.57 -15.08 21.60
CA PHE A 20 -19.00 -15.40 20.28
C PHE A 20 -19.98 -14.88 19.22
N THR A 21 -19.84 -13.60 18.86
CA THR A 21 -20.54 -12.98 17.74
C THR A 21 -19.51 -12.41 16.78
N GLY A 22 -19.34 -13.12 15.64
CA GLY A 22 -18.93 -12.52 14.38
C GLY A 22 -17.42 -12.34 14.17
N CYS A 23 -16.85 -13.17 13.30
CA CYS A 23 -15.81 -12.70 12.39
C CYS A 23 -16.29 -11.40 11.71
N GLY A 24 -15.53 -10.32 11.87
CA GLY A 24 -15.56 -9.17 10.96
C GLY A 24 -16.92 -8.49 10.82
N ASN A 25 -17.32 -7.69 11.80
CA ASN A 25 -18.30 -6.63 11.55
C ASN A 25 -18.07 -5.38 12.41
N HIS A 26 -16.82 -5.13 12.80
CA HIS A 26 -16.40 -3.74 12.93
C HIS A 26 -16.10 -3.27 11.51
N ALA A 27 -17.04 -2.54 10.92
CA ALA A 27 -16.70 -1.65 9.81
C ALA A 27 -15.65 -0.70 10.37
N VAL A 28 -14.38 -1.01 10.14
CA VAL A 28 -13.32 -0.03 10.23
C VAL A 28 -13.75 1.03 9.22
N GLU A 29 -14.26 2.17 9.71
CA GLU A 29 -14.39 3.34 8.86
C GLU A 29 -12.97 3.68 8.41
N PHE A 30 -12.62 3.20 7.23
CA PHE A 30 -11.36 3.55 6.58
C PHE A 30 -11.47 5.03 6.27
N ASP A 31 -10.68 5.81 7.00
CA ASP A 31 -10.47 7.22 6.69
C ASP A 31 -9.87 7.32 5.28
N LYS A 32 -10.70 7.73 4.32
CA LYS A 32 -10.28 7.88 2.92
C LYS A 32 -9.31 9.04 2.73
N ASP A 33 -9.26 9.97 3.68
CA ASP A 33 -8.28 11.05 3.66
C ASP A 33 -6.88 10.53 4.03
N ALA A 34 -6.80 9.42 4.78
CA ALA A 34 -5.54 8.72 5.04
C ALA A 34 -4.94 8.07 3.77
N GLU A 35 -5.73 7.80 2.73
CA GLU A 35 -5.22 7.33 1.43
C GLU A 35 -4.51 8.45 0.63
N HIS A 36 -4.72 9.72 0.97
CA HIS A 36 -4.35 10.87 0.15
C HIS A 36 -3.42 11.86 0.88
N ASN A 37 -2.53 11.35 1.73
CA ASN A 37 -1.48 12.16 2.38
C ASN A 37 -0.07 11.83 1.82
N PRO A 38 0.91 12.74 2.01
CA PRO A 38 2.28 12.54 1.53
C PRO A 38 2.96 11.28 2.08
N GLU A 39 2.66 10.88 3.32
CA GLU A 39 3.23 9.70 3.95
C GLU A 39 2.82 8.41 3.24
N SER A 40 1.52 8.25 2.99
CA SER A 40 0.94 7.12 2.26
C SER A 40 1.50 7.05 0.83
N LEU A 41 1.63 8.20 0.16
CA LEU A 41 2.23 8.28 -1.18
C LEU A 41 3.70 7.86 -1.18
N ALA A 42 4.49 8.30 -0.20
CA ALA A 42 5.89 7.92 -0.08
C ALA A 42 6.05 6.42 0.22
N GLN A 43 5.21 5.86 1.07
CA GLN A 43 5.22 4.43 1.39
C GLN A 43 4.88 3.57 0.16
N GLU A 44 3.85 3.95 -0.60
CA GLU A 44 3.48 3.25 -1.82
C GLU A 44 4.58 3.37 -2.88
N PHE A 45 5.16 4.57 -3.05
CA PHE A 45 6.30 4.78 -3.94
C PHE A 45 7.45 3.84 -3.56
N LEU A 46 7.85 3.81 -2.29
CA LEU A 46 8.96 2.98 -1.82
C LEU A 46 8.68 1.49 -2.02
N PHE A 47 7.45 1.05 -1.77
CA PHE A 47 7.04 -0.33 -2.00
C PHE A 47 7.21 -0.72 -3.48
N ARG A 48 6.72 0.11 -4.40
CA ARG A 48 6.80 -0.13 -5.84
C ARG A 48 8.22 0.03 -6.38
N TYR A 49 8.98 0.97 -5.83
CA TYR A 49 10.38 1.21 -6.13
C TYR A 49 11.25 -0.02 -5.85
N LYS A 50 11.06 -0.67 -4.69
CA LYS A 50 11.74 -1.91 -4.33
C LYS A 50 11.35 -3.10 -5.23
N ALA A 51 10.20 -3.00 -5.89
CA ALA A 51 9.73 -4.00 -6.84
C ALA A 51 10.17 -3.74 -8.29
N LEU A 52 10.87 -2.64 -8.57
CA LEU A 52 11.41 -2.37 -9.91
C LEU A 52 12.38 -3.50 -10.33
N PRO A 53 12.41 -3.89 -11.62
CA PRO A 53 13.21 -5.04 -12.08
C PRO A 53 14.69 -4.97 -11.68
N ASP A 54 15.29 -3.78 -11.72
CA ASP A 54 16.71 -3.60 -11.41
C ASP A 54 17.00 -3.66 -9.90
N ARG A 55 15.96 -3.46 -9.06
CA ARG A 55 16.06 -3.33 -7.60
C ARG A 55 15.43 -4.50 -6.85
N ALA A 56 14.62 -5.30 -7.54
CA ALA A 56 13.96 -6.46 -7.00
C ALA A 56 14.97 -7.53 -6.57
N SER A 57 14.73 -8.11 -5.39
CA SER A 57 15.48 -9.27 -4.91
C SER A 57 15.32 -10.48 -5.84
N THR A 58 16.25 -11.44 -5.81
CA THR A 58 16.17 -12.68 -6.61
C THR A 58 14.84 -13.42 -6.40
N LYS A 59 14.31 -13.42 -5.18
CA LYS A 59 13.00 -14.01 -4.85
C LYS A 59 11.85 -13.26 -5.52
N GLN A 60 11.86 -11.94 -5.51
CA GLN A 60 10.86 -11.12 -6.19
C GLN A 60 10.96 -11.24 -7.71
N LYS A 61 12.17 -11.25 -8.26
CA LYS A 61 12.43 -11.52 -9.69
C LYS A 61 11.85 -12.87 -10.12
N ALA A 62 12.05 -13.92 -9.31
CA ALA A 62 11.46 -15.22 -9.56
C ALA A 62 9.92 -15.22 -9.49
N GLN A 63 9.33 -14.46 -8.57
CA GLN A 63 7.87 -14.28 -8.49
C GLN A 63 7.30 -13.52 -9.69
N ILE A 64 7.96 -12.44 -10.12
CA ILE A 64 7.59 -11.66 -11.31
C ILE A 64 7.65 -12.56 -12.55
N ALA A 65 8.76 -13.27 -12.75
CA ALA A 65 8.92 -14.19 -13.88
C ALA A 65 7.92 -15.38 -13.82
N ALA A 66 7.59 -15.89 -12.62
CA ALA A 66 6.58 -16.92 -12.46
C ALA A 66 5.18 -16.41 -12.81
N ARG A 67 4.85 -15.17 -12.45
CA ARG A 67 3.59 -14.52 -12.79
C ARG A 67 3.48 -14.27 -14.30
N GLU A 68 4.53 -13.75 -14.92
CA GLU A 68 4.59 -13.57 -16.38
C GLU A 68 4.40 -14.90 -17.13
N LYS A 69 5.02 -15.99 -16.63
CA LYS A 69 4.83 -17.33 -17.19
C LYS A 69 3.42 -17.88 -16.98
N ALA A 70 2.83 -17.65 -15.80
CA ALA A 70 1.46 -18.10 -15.50
C ALA A 70 0.43 -17.37 -16.38
N GLU A 71 0.61 -16.07 -16.61
CA GLU A 71 -0.26 -15.28 -17.48
C GLU A 71 -0.07 -15.65 -18.97
N ALA A 72 1.17 -15.99 -19.39
CA ALA A 72 1.44 -16.50 -20.74
C ALA A 72 0.94 -17.94 -20.99
N ALA A 73 0.73 -18.72 -19.92
CA ALA A 73 0.26 -20.11 -19.99
C ALA A 73 -1.27 -20.24 -19.98
N VAL A 74 -2.02 -19.13 -19.88
CA VAL A 74 -3.49 -19.15 -20.05
C VAL A 74 -3.82 -19.39 -21.53
N PRO A 75 -4.44 -20.52 -21.89
CA PRO A 75 -4.83 -20.77 -23.27
C PRO A 75 -5.89 -19.76 -23.71
N ASP A 76 -5.75 -19.20 -24.91
CA ASP A 76 -6.66 -18.23 -25.53
C ASP A 76 -8.02 -18.85 -25.95
N ALA A 77 -8.42 -19.95 -25.30
CA ALA A 77 -9.58 -20.76 -25.67
C ALA A 77 -10.32 -21.23 -24.41
N VAL A 78 -11.08 -20.33 -23.80
CA VAL A 78 -12.33 -20.73 -23.13
C VAL A 78 -13.45 -20.00 -23.85
N ASP A 79 -14.13 -20.76 -24.70
CA ASP A 79 -15.18 -20.30 -25.59
C ASP A 79 -16.36 -19.74 -24.78
N GLN A 80 -16.62 -18.45 -24.98
CA GLN A 80 -17.91 -17.76 -25.03
C GLN A 80 -19.09 -18.33 -24.20
N THR A 81 -19.46 -17.60 -23.14
CA THR A 81 -20.83 -17.10 -23.00
C THR A 81 -20.87 -15.96 -21.96
N LYS A 82 -21.55 -14.87 -22.35
CA LYS A 82 -21.89 -13.66 -21.56
C LYS A 82 -20.90 -12.49 -21.64
N SER A 83 -21.10 -11.72 -22.71
CA SER A 83 -21.01 -10.26 -22.86
C SER A 83 -19.76 -9.50 -22.39
N GLU A 84 -19.18 -8.79 -23.36
CA GLU A 84 -18.59 -7.47 -23.19
C GLU A 84 -17.42 -7.38 -22.20
N ARG A 85 -16.28 -7.96 -22.58
CA ARG A 85 -14.99 -7.41 -22.15
C ARG A 85 -14.17 -7.16 -23.40
N GLY A 86 -14.31 -5.94 -23.94
CA GLY A 86 -13.50 -5.46 -25.05
C GLY A 86 -12.03 -5.78 -24.79
N ALA A 87 -11.42 -6.40 -25.78
CA ALA A 87 -10.00 -6.74 -25.80
C ALA A 87 -9.16 -5.47 -25.64
N THR A 88 -8.87 -5.14 -24.39
CA THR A 88 -7.68 -4.36 -24.03
C THR A 88 -6.80 -5.33 -23.27
N THR A 89 -6.13 -6.20 -24.02
CA THR A 89 -4.86 -6.78 -23.60
C THR A 89 -3.90 -5.61 -23.40
N LYS A 90 -4.02 -4.93 -22.26
CA LYS A 90 -3.05 -3.95 -21.82
C LYS A 90 -1.73 -4.70 -21.78
N LYS A 91 -0.82 -4.40 -22.72
CA LYS A 91 0.55 -4.88 -22.66
C LYS A 91 1.02 -4.64 -21.22
N VAL A 92 1.55 -5.69 -20.59
CA VAL A 92 2.16 -5.57 -19.27
C VAL A 92 3.37 -4.66 -19.46
N THR A 93 3.19 -3.37 -19.17
CA THR A 93 4.29 -2.42 -19.16
C THR A 93 5.17 -2.80 -17.98
N VAL A 94 6.42 -3.21 -18.27
CA VAL A 94 7.42 -3.44 -17.23
C VAL A 94 7.51 -2.15 -16.39
N PRO A 95 7.31 -2.22 -15.07
CA PRO A 95 7.32 -1.02 -14.25
C PRO A 95 8.70 -0.38 -14.29
N THR A 96 8.74 0.91 -14.62
CA THR A 96 9.95 1.74 -14.69
C THR A 96 9.92 2.82 -13.61
N LEU A 97 11.09 3.33 -13.23
CA LEU A 97 11.20 4.46 -12.31
C LEU A 97 10.47 5.70 -12.85
N ASP A 98 10.61 6.00 -14.14
CA ASP A 98 9.94 7.14 -14.79
C ASP A 98 8.41 7.01 -14.78
N GLY A 99 7.89 5.79 -15.01
CA GLY A 99 6.46 5.52 -14.92
C GLY A 99 5.94 5.71 -13.49
N LEU A 100 6.69 5.24 -12.49
CA LEU A 100 6.36 5.42 -11.08
C LEU A 100 6.36 6.91 -10.69
N LEU A 101 7.37 7.67 -11.13
CA LEU A 101 7.47 9.12 -10.91
C LEU A 101 6.29 9.86 -11.52
N THR A 102 5.93 9.55 -12.76
CA THR A 102 4.80 10.18 -13.47
C THR A 102 3.47 9.93 -12.74
N GLU A 103 3.27 8.73 -12.21
CA GLU A 103 2.08 8.42 -11.43
C GLU A 103 2.05 9.19 -10.11
N THR A 104 3.17 9.24 -9.40
CA THR A 104 3.28 9.97 -8.12
C THR A 104 3.10 11.47 -8.32
N GLU A 105 3.63 12.06 -9.40
CA GLU A 105 3.39 13.46 -9.78
C GLU A 105 1.91 13.79 -9.95
N GLY A 106 1.15 12.89 -10.58
CA GLY A 106 -0.29 13.07 -10.74
C GLY A 106 -1.02 13.05 -9.40
N ARG A 107 -0.53 12.28 -8.43
CA ARG A 107 -1.18 12.08 -7.13
C ARG A 107 -0.82 13.13 -6.09
N VAL A 108 0.40 13.68 -6.12
CA VAL A 108 0.78 14.79 -5.21
C VAL A 108 -0.07 16.04 -5.43
N ALA A 109 -0.62 16.25 -6.63
CA ALA A 109 -1.57 17.32 -6.92
C ALA A 109 -2.96 17.12 -6.27
N GLY A 110 -3.28 15.89 -5.85
CA GLY A 110 -4.55 15.53 -5.24
C GLY A 110 -4.54 15.50 -3.71
N VAL A 111 -3.44 15.89 -3.07
CA VAL A 111 -3.31 15.90 -1.60
C VAL A 111 -4.15 17.04 -1.01
N PRO A 112 -5.15 16.76 -0.17
CA PRO A 112 -6.00 17.80 0.41
C PRO A 112 -5.21 18.76 1.30
N GLY A 113 -5.48 20.06 1.15
CA GLY A 113 -4.91 21.11 2.02
C GLY A 113 -3.43 21.44 1.78
N MET A 114 -2.79 20.89 0.74
CA MET A 114 -1.42 21.21 0.35
C MET A 114 -1.33 21.60 -1.12
N SER A 115 -0.33 22.42 -1.45
CA SER A 115 0.04 22.62 -2.86
C SER A 115 0.75 21.39 -3.42
N ARG A 116 0.74 21.20 -4.74
CA ARG A 116 1.50 20.13 -5.42
C ARG A 116 2.97 20.12 -4.98
N THR A 117 3.60 21.28 -4.98
CA THR A 117 5.02 21.45 -4.61
C THR A 117 5.27 21.12 -3.14
N GLU A 118 4.37 21.52 -2.24
CA GLU A 118 4.49 21.18 -0.82
C GLU A 118 4.33 19.68 -0.58
N ALA A 119 3.30 19.05 -1.16
CA ALA A 119 3.07 17.62 -1.05
C ALA A 119 4.24 16.82 -1.63
N GLY A 120 4.73 17.21 -2.81
CA GLY A 120 5.90 16.60 -3.44
C GLY A 120 7.17 16.76 -2.60
N SER A 121 7.40 17.94 -2.00
CA SER A 121 8.53 18.17 -1.10
C SER A 121 8.49 17.25 0.13
N LYS A 122 7.31 17.07 0.75
CA LYS A 122 7.15 16.15 1.88
C LYS A 122 7.41 14.70 1.48
N VAL A 123 6.95 14.27 0.31
CA VAL A 123 7.27 12.93 -0.22
C VAL A 123 8.79 12.78 -0.37
N VAL A 124 9.49 13.76 -0.95
CA VAL A 124 10.95 13.75 -1.12
C VAL A 124 11.66 13.68 0.24
N GLU A 125 11.21 14.44 1.24
CA GLU A 125 11.79 14.43 2.59
C GLU A 125 11.67 13.07 3.29
N ILE A 126 10.56 12.37 3.07
CA ILE A 126 10.35 11.02 3.60
C ILE A 126 11.27 10.03 2.88
N LEU A 127 11.28 10.06 1.54
CA LEU A 127 12.10 9.18 0.71
C LEU A 127 13.61 9.39 0.92
N ALA A 128 14.05 10.62 1.23
CA ALA A 128 15.45 10.92 1.52
C ALA A 128 16.00 10.19 2.77
N LYS A 129 15.10 9.74 3.66
CA LYS A 129 15.47 8.96 4.87
C LYS A 129 15.55 7.47 4.59
N GLU A 130 15.13 7.02 3.41
CA GLU A 130 15.04 5.62 3.06
C GLU A 130 16.36 5.11 2.45
N PRO A 131 17.07 4.17 3.11
CA PRO A 131 18.38 3.69 2.64
C PRO A 131 18.27 2.86 1.35
N ALA A 132 17.07 2.46 0.96
CA ALA A 132 16.84 1.71 -0.28
C ALA A 132 17.00 2.59 -1.53
N ILE A 133 16.88 3.91 -1.41
CA ILE A 133 16.91 4.84 -2.54
C ILE A 133 18.35 5.27 -2.80
N THR A 134 18.81 5.09 -4.04
CA THR A 134 20.16 5.50 -4.44
C THR A 134 20.26 7.03 -4.56
N PRO A 135 21.45 7.63 -4.33
CA PRO A 135 21.63 9.07 -4.46
C PRO A 135 21.17 9.64 -5.82
N ASP A 136 21.48 8.93 -6.91
CA ASP A 136 21.09 9.33 -8.27
C ASP A 136 19.57 9.34 -8.46
N ASP A 137 18.88 8.36 -7.90
CA ASP A 137 17.42 8.28 -7.97
C ASP A 137 16.77 9.33 -7.09
N LEU A 138 17.33 9.59 -5.90
CA LEU A 138 16.84 10.64 -5.01
C LEU A 138 16.94 12.01 -5.67
N GLN A 139 18.01 12.26 -6.43
CA GLN A 139 18.17 13.48 -7.21
C GLN A 139 17.07 13.58 -8.27
N LEU A 140 16.82 12.53 -9.05
CA LEU A 140 15.74 12.50 -10.03
C LEU A 140 14.35 12.69 -9.40
N ILE A 141 14.10 12.04 -8.26
CA ILE A 141 12.85 12.17 -7.50
C ILE A 141 12.65 13.62 -7.04
N ARG A 142 13.71 14.27 -6.53
CA ARG A 142 13.66 15.68 -6.13
C ARG A 142 13.38 16.59 -7.32
N GLU A 143 14.07 16.38 -8.43
CA GLU A 143 13.87 17.16 -9.65
C GLU A 143 12.46 17.05 -10.20
N ARG A 144 11.79 15.91 -10.04
CA ARG A 144 10.43 15.68 -10.56
C ARG A 144 9.33 16.14 -9.59
N LEU A 145 9.50 15.87 -8.29
CA LEU A 145 8.43 16.07 -7.30
C LEU A 145 8.50 17.41 -6.56
N ALA A 146 9.67 18.03 -6.40
CA ALA A 146 9.84 19.26 -5.62
C ALA A 146 9.85 20.55 -6.48
N GLN A 147 9.21 20.51 -7.66
CA GLN A 147 9.02 21.68 -8.53
C GLN A 147 7.78 22.49 -8.16
#